data_AF-A0AAV2YKF7-F1
#
_entry.id   AF-A0AAV2YKF7-F1
#
_cell.length_a   1.000
_cell.length_b   1.000
_cell.length_c   1.000
_cell.angle_alpha   90.00
_cell.angle_beta   90.00
_cell.angle_gamma   90.00
#
_symmetry.space_group_name_H-M   'P 1'
#
loop_
_entity.id
_entity.type
_entity.pdbx_description
1 polymer ?
#
loop_
_entity_poly.entity_id
_entity_poly.type
_entity_poly.pdbx_seq_one_letter_code
_entity_poly.pdbx_strand_id
1 'polypeptide(L)'
;MAATQTQTQPQPMVVDVTYKVGVDADVRVAMVVHLVQQLLFLRGQIPCVYGDLAAMVEERREQAQFQRKRLVHGSVKKAGALVNAMTVLLTESLPPLFARQVQTVYLVFGATLASPKEVIQVEFHEHQDATGQVAVSPMDPSRLQLLCVQKLLRIVIAHGAQHFNGSLPVTCLHVVASAIKSDEPIPAFSPQQNLRIRFPRPKARRSRVHVIRIHDNFVVDSDGATTANESAPNPFVLYRFTHKLVGKMMNSPSSSSFASLEERVAHLAWRKLCNERQIQGTLRLSKQLQDRDQFIRVAKHNGGKEKKEWMQRVIEDELKKPLPVTTQYYQELAAAQIQDEEARQALSNRHMEQIKHIQAKLDEREAQVLRKKEYLRKRQEFMRSISSTPDILTLPDVEYVDD
;
A
#
# COMPACT_ATOMS: atom_id res chain seq x y z
N MET A 1 -39.01 18.78 -8.62
CA MET A 1 -37.68 19.15 -9.17
C MET A 1 -36.64 18.27 -8.48
N ALA A 2 -36.12 17.25 -9.17
CA ALA A 2 -35.11 16.36 -8.61
C ALA A 2 -33.73 17.03 -8.71
N ALA A 3 -33.09 17.28 -7.57
CA ALA A 3 -31.74 17.81 -7.52
C ALA A 3 -30.75 16.76 -8.04
N THR A 4 -30.28 16.94 -9.27
CA THR A 4 -29.23 16.14 -9.87
C THR A 4 -27.94 16.34 -9.09
N GLN A 5 -27.61 15.42 -8.17
CA GLN A 5 -26.33 15.43 -7.48
C GLN A 5 -25.21 15.22 -8.50
N THR A 6 -24.46 16.27 -8.80
CA THR A 6 -23.24 16.22 -9.59
C THR A 6 -22.21 15.37 -8.85
N GLN A 7 -22.06 14.13 -9.28
CA GLN A 7 -21.07 13.20 -8.74
C GLN A 7 -19.68 13.65 -9.22
N THR A 8 -18.93 14.31 -8.33
CA THR A 8 -17.54 14.72 -8.58
C THR A 8 -16.71 13.50 -8.96
N GLN A 9 -16.20 13.48 -10.19
CA GLN A 9 -15.35 12.39 -10.65
C GLN A 9 -14.05 12.35 -9.84
N PRO A 10 -13.58 11.16 -9.41
CA PRO A 10 -12.33 11.05 -8.69
C PRO A 10 -11.18 11.44 -9.60
N GLN A 11 -10.53 12.58 -9.32
CA GLN A 11 -9.35 13.01 -10.03
C GLN A 11 -8.15 12.11 -9.67
N PRO A 12 -7.24 11.84 -10.63
CA PRO A 12 -6.00 11.13 -10.34
C PRO A 12 -5.16 11.94 -9.35
N MET A 13 -4.56 11.26 -8.38
CA MET A 13 -3.62 11.90 -7.46
C MET A 13 -2.34 12.19 -8.23
N VAL A 14 -2.00 13.46 -8.35
CA VAL A 14 -0.74 13.92 -8.94
C VAL A 14 0.16 14.42 -7.83
N VAL A 15 1.41 13.96 -7.81
CA VAL A 15 2.44 14.36 -6.85
C VAL A 15 3.64 14.86 -7.62
N ASP A 16 3.92 16.15 -7.50
CA ASP A 16 5.09 16.76 -8.12
C ASP A 16 6.25 16.79 -7.11
N VAL A 17 7.41 16.31 -7.54
CA VAL A 17 8.62 16.17 -6.74
C VAL A 17 9.75 16.90 -7.44
N THR A 18 10.07 18.09 -6.93
CA THR A 18 11.07 18.97 -7.54
C THR A 18 12.41 18.85 -6.83
N TYR A 19 13.50 18.58 -7.55
CA TYR A 19 14.87 18.52 -7.03
C TYR A 19 15.68 19.73 -7.50
N LYS A 20 16.51 20.32 -6.63
CA LYS A 20 17.40 21.43 -7.02
C LYS A 20 18.75 20.96 -7.57
N VAL A 21 18.91 19.65 -7.70
CA VAL A 21 20.17 18.99 -8.03
C VAL A 21 19.87 17.98 -9.11
N GLY A 22 20.80 17.85 -10.06
CA GLY A 22 20.76 16.88 -11.13
C GLY A 22 20.39 15.48 -10.63
N VAL A 23 19.34 14.89 -11.19
CA VAL A 23 18.91 13.51 -10.88
C VAL A 23 19.40 12.60 -12.00
N ASP A 24 20.64 12.12 -11.85
CA ASP A 24 21.28 11.19 -12.78
C ASP A 24 20.59 9.80 -12.81
N ALA A 25 21.04 8.94 -13.72
CA ALA A 25 20.48 7.60 -13.90
C ALA A 25 20.54 6.76 -12.61
N ASP A 26 21.65 6.81 -11.87
CA ASP A 26 21.85 6.02 -10.66
C ASP A 26 20.92 6.46 -9.51
N VAL A 27 20.73 7.77 -9.34
CA VAL A 27 19.77 8.32 -8.39
C VAL A 27 18.34 7.96 -8.79
N ARG A 28 17.99 8.03 -10.09
CA ARG A 28 16.66 7.59 -10.57
C ARG A 28 16.41 6.11 -10.30
N VAL A 29 17.40 5.23 -10.55
CA VAL A 29 17.33 3.80 -10.21
C VAL A 29 17.06 3.63 -8.72
N ALA A 30 17.84 4.30 -7.87
CA ALA A 30 17.70 4.23 -6.43
C ALA A 30 16.32 4.66 -5.94
N MET A 31 15.78 5.74 -6.52
CA MET A 31 14.45 6.24 -6.24
C MET A 31 13.38 5.21 -6.57
N VAL A 32 13.44 4.59 -7.75
CA VAL A 32 12.49 3.54 -8.14
C VAL A 32 12.63 2.29 -7.27
N VAL A 33 13.85 1.87 -6.96
CA VAL A 33 14.15 0.72 -6.08
C VAL A 33 13.44 0.89 -4.73
N HIS A 34 13.70 2.01 -4.06
CA HIS A 34 13.13 2.27 -2.74
C HIS A 34 11.62 2.51 -2.80
N LEU A 35 11.13 3.15 -3.86
CA LEU A 35 9.70 3.34 -4.07
C LEU A 35 8.98 2.00 -4.23
N VAL A 36 9.51 1.06 -5.02
CA VAL A 36 8.93 -0.29 -5.18
C VAL A 36 8.91 -1.04 -3.85
N GLN A 37 10.03 -1.05 -3.12
CA GLN A 37 10.11 -1.70 -1.80
C GLN A 37 9.08 -1.11 -0.82
N GLN A 38 8.98 0.21 -0.75
CA GLN A 38 8.07 0.89 0.15
C GLN A 38 6.61 0.68 -0.26
N LEU A 39 6.29 0.69 -1.55
CA LEU A 39 4.92 0.44 -2.04
C LEU A 39 4.46 -0.99 -1.79
N LEU A 40 5.34 -1.99 -1.96
CA LEU A 40 5.02 -3.38 -1.62
C LEU A 40 4.66 -3.50 -0.13
N PHE A 41 5.38 -2.81 0.75
CA PHE A 41 5.10 -2.79 2.18
C PHE A 41 3.80 -2.03 2.50
N LEU A 42 3.66 -0.79 2.03
CA LEU A 42 2.48 0.06 2.28
C LEU A 42 1.19 -0.57 1.75
N ARG A 43 1.25 -1.31 0.62
CA ARG A 43 0.10 -2.01 0.05
C ARG A 43 -0.13 -3.40 0.66
N GLY A 44 0.62 -3.78 1.70
CA GLY A 44 0.49 -5.06 2.39
C GLY A 44 0.80 -6.28 1.52
N GLN A 45 1.63 -6.10 0.49
CA GLN A 45 2.10 -7.21 -0.35
C GLN A 45 3.26 -7.95 0.32
N ILE A 46 4.01 -7.30 1.20
CA ILE A 46 5.02 -7.93 2.06
C ILE A 46 4.72 -7.61 3.54
N PRO A 47 5.04 -8.53 4.47
CA PRO A 47 4.71 -8.37 5.89
C PRO A 47 5.64 -7.40 6.64
N CYS A 48 6.82 -7.12 6.10
CA CYS A 48 7.84 -6.26 6.71
C CYS A 48 8.59 -5.48 5.62
N VAL A 49 9.53 -4.63 6.03
CA VAL A 49 10.43 -3.92 5.11
C VAL A 49 11.24 -4.96 4.32
N TYR A 50 11.51 -4.67 3.04
CA TYR A 50 12.20 -5.61 2.14
C TYR A 50 13.54 -6.12 2.71
N GLY A 51 14.34 -5.26 3.35
CA GLY A 51 15.61 -5.66 3.96
C GLY A 51 15.45 -6.76 5.01
N ASP A 52 14.47 -6.63 5.91
CA ASP A 52 14.16 -7.63 6.93
C ASP A 52 13.66 -8.94 6.30
N LEU A 53 12.86 -8.84 5.24
CA LEU A 53 12.36 -10.00 4.50
C LEU A 53 13.50 -10.77 3.82
N ALA A 54 14.43 -10.05 3.18
CA ALA A 54 15.60 -10.64 2.53
C ALA A 54 16.50 -11.34 3.56
N ALA A 55 16.81 -10.68 4.68
CA ALA A 55 17.60 -11.26 5.75
C ALA A 55 16.95 -12.54 6.32
N MET A 56 15.63 -12.51 6.56
CA MET A 56 14.89 -13.68 7.04
C MET A 56 14.93 -14.85 6.04
N VAL A 57 14.84 -14.57 4.74
CA VAL A 57 14.90 -15.60 3.70
C VAL A 57 16.28 -16.25 3.67
N GLU A 58 17.35 -15.46 3.75
CA GLU A 58 18.71 -15.98 3.77
C GLU A 58 19.00 -16.79 5.05
N GLU A 59 18.61 -16.31 6.23
CA GLU A 59 18.75 -17.06 7.48
C GLU A 59 18.02 -18.42 7.42
N ARG A 60 16.79 -18.44 6.87
CA ARG A 60 16.03 -19.68 6.69
C ARG A 60 16.66 -20.61 5.66
N ARG A 61 17.32 -20.06 4.65
CA ARG A 61 18.04 -20.83 3.62
C ARG A 61 19.26 -21.51 4.23
N GLU A 62 20.03 -20.80 5.05
CA GLU A 62 21.17 -21.36 5.79
C GLU A 62 20.72 -22.46 6.77
N GLN A 63 19.67 -22.20 7.57
CA GLN A 63 19.10 -23.21 8.48
C GLN A 63 18.63 -24.48 7.76
N ALA A 64 18.05 -24.35 6.56
CA ALA A 64 17.62 -25.48 5.74
C ALA A 64 18.80 -26.32 5.22
N GLN A 65 19.98 -25.73 5.00
CA GLN A 65 21.19 -26.46 4.61
C GLN A 65 21.70 -27.36 5.75
N PHE A 66 21.62 -26.89 7.00
CA PHE A 66 22.01 -27.68 8.17
C PHE A 66 20.97 -28.77 8.50
N GLN A 67 19.68 -28.46 8.36
CA GLN A 67 18.60 -29.41 8.62
C GLN A 67 18.25 -30.19 7.35
N ARG A 68 19.13 -31.13 6.94
CA ARG A 68 19.08 -31.93 5.70
C ARG A 68 17.75 -32.65 5.37
N LYS A 69 16.67 -32.55 6.16
CA LYS A 69 15.41 -33.31 5.96
C LYS A 69 14.10 -32.59 6.29
N ARG A 70 14.09 -31.29 6.60
CA ARG A 70 12.81 -30.59 6.87
C ARG A 70 12.27 -29.90 5.61
N LEU A 71 11.04 -30.25 5.25
CA LEU A 71 10.30 -29.59 4.17
C LEU A 71 10.17 -28.09 4.48
N VAL A 72 10.86 -27.26 3.69
CA VAL A 72 10.74 -25.80 3.76
C VAL A 72 9.27 -25.44 3.58
N HIS A 73 8.69 -24.75 4.57
CA HIS A 73 7.30 -24.33 4.52
C HIS A 73 7.03 -23.51 3.25
N GLY A 74 5.85 -23.72 2.65
CA GLY A 74 5.50 -23.11 1.37
C GLY A 74 5.50 -21.57 1.38
N SER A 75 5.40 -20.93 2.55
CA SER A 75 5.54 -19.48 2.72
C SER A 75 6.98 -19.00 2.47
N VAL A 76 7.99 -19.70 3.00
CA VAL A 76 9.42 -19.35 2.81
C VAL A 76 9.83 -19.53 1.35
N LYS A 77 9.34 -20.57 0.66
CA LYS A 77 9.59 -20.74 -0.78
C LYS A 77 9.06 -19.58 -1.61
N LYS A 78 7.86 -19.06 -1.28
CA LYS A 78 7.28 -17.88 -1.94
C LYS A 78 8.05 -16.61 -1.58
N ALA A 79 8.50 -16.48 -0.34
CA ALA A 79 9.38 -15.41 0.11
C ALA A 79 10.65 -15.35 -0.75
N GLY A 80 11.34 -16.49 -0.87
CA GLY A 80 12.55 -16.62 -1.66
C GLY A 80 12.31 -16.31 -3.13
N ALA A 81 11.20 -16.78 -3.72
CA ALA A 81 10.86 -16.43 -5.09
C ALA A 81 10.66 -14.92 -5.29
N LEU A 82 10.02 -14.23 -4.33
CA LEU A 82 9.85 -12.78 -4.37
C LEU A 82 11.18 -12.05 -4.17
N VAL A 83 11.98 -12.45 -3.19
CA VAL A 83 13.31 -11.85 -2.92
C VAL A 83 14.22 -12.03 -4.14
N ASN A 84 14.28 -13.22 -4.73
CA ASN A 84 15.09 -13.45 -5.94
C ASN A 84 14.63 -12.58 -7.12
N ALA A 85 13.31 -12.50 -7.37
CA ALA A 85 12.78 -11.65 -8.44
C ALA A 85 13.01 -10.16 -8.18
N MET A 86 12.94 -9.73 -6.91
CA MET A 86 13.29 -8.37 -6.51
C MET A 86 14.79 -8.11 -6.71
N THR A 87 15.68 -8.99 -6.25
CA THR A 87 17.13 -8.84 -6.46
C THR A 87 17.45 -8.68 -7.95
N VAL A 88 16.95 -9.57 -8.82
CA VAL A 88 17.12 -9.45 -10.29
C VAL A 88 16.63 -8.10 -10.80
N LEU A 89 15.44 -7.65 -10.37
CA LEU A 89 14.93 -6.32 -10.75
C LEU A 89 15.87 -5.20 -10.31
N LEU A 90 16.25 -5.18 -9.03
CA LEU A 90 16.93 -4.07 -8.37
C LEU A 90 18.40 -3.96 -8.76
N THR A 91 19.12 -5.08 -8.87
CA THR A 91 20.58 -5.08 -9.08
C THR A 91 20.97 -5.30 -10.53
N GLU A 92 20.22 -6.12 -11.27
CA GLU A 92 20.62 -6.54 -12.63
C GLU A 92 19.83 -5.82 -13.73
N SER A 93 18.55 -5.53 -13.50
CA SER A 93 17.63 -5.15 -14.58
C SER A 93 17.40 -3.64 -14.70
N LEU A 94 17.24 -2.93 -13.57
CA LEU A 94 16.98 -1.49 -13.58
C LEU A 94 18.20 -0.64 -14.01
N PRO A 95 19.45 -0.89 -13.57
CA PRO A 95 20.59 -0.07 -13.98
C PRO A 95 20.78 0.02 -15.52
N PRO A 96 20.86 -1.10 -16.28
CA PRO A 96 21.01 -1.02 -17.74
C PRO A 96 19.78 -0.44 -18.45
N LEU A 97 18.60 -0.53 -17.83
CA LEU A 97 17.38 0.09 -18.34
C LEU A 97 17.44 1.62 -18.21
N PHE A 98 17.87 2.14 -17.06
CA PHE A 98 17.99 3.58 -16.83
C PHE A 98 19.12 4.24 -17.61
N ALA A 99 20.14 3.48 -18.01
CA ALA A 99 21.14 3.93 -18.98
C ALA A 99 20.52 4.29 -20.36
N ARG A 100 19.29 3.86 -20.66
CA ARG A 100 18.58 4.09 -21.94
C ARG A 100 17.54 5.22 -21.88
N GLN A 101 17.76 6.20 -21.01
CA GLN A 101 16.88 7.37 -20.82
C GLN A 101 15.43 6.96 -20.57
N VAL A 102 15.16 6.42 -19.38
CA VAL A 102 13.78 6.06 -18.97
C VAL A 102 12.96 7.33 -18.76
N GLN A 103 11.86 7.47 -19.51
CA GLN A 103 10.93 8.59 -19.37
C GLN A 103 9.85 8.31 -18.31
N THR A 104 9.35 7.08 -18.25
CA THR A 104 8.23 6.74 -17.37
C THR A 104 8.33 5.31 -16.87
N VAL A 105 8.09 5.08 -15.58
CA VAL A 105 7.96 3.75 -14.99
C VAL A 105 6.54 3.57 -14.47
N TYR A 106 5.90 2.49 -14.90
CA TYR A 106 4.58 2.06 -14.47
C TYR A 106 4.69 0.89 -13.50
N LEU A 107 4.19 1.11 -12.29
CA LEU A 107 4.05 0.10 -11.24
C LEU A 107 2.59 -0.30 -11.17
N VAL A 108 2.27 -1.49 -11.69
CA VAL A 108 0.91 -1.94 -11.90
C VAL A 108 0.56 -3.06 -10.93
N PHE A 109 -0.30 -2.77 -9.95
CA PHE A 109 -0.86 -3.76 -9.03
C PHE A 109 -2.12 -4.39 -9.62
N GLY A 110 -2.08 -5.69 -9.89
CA GLY A 110 -3.23 -6.39 -10.46
C GLY A 110 -2.97 -7.85 -10.75
N ALA A 111 -3.98 -8.53 -11.31
CA ALA A 111 -3.80 -9.88 -11.83
C ALA A 111 -2.98 -9.86 -13.14
N THR A 112 -3.27 -8.88 -14.00
CA THR A 112 -2.64 -8.68 -15.31
C THR A 112 -2.50 -7.19 -15.62
N LEU A 113 -1.68 -6.82 -16.62
CA LEU A 113 -1.58 -5.46 -17.15
C LEU A 113 -2.88 -4.95 -17.79
N ALA A 114 -3.78 -5.86 -18.21
CA ALA A 114 -5.07 -5.51 -18.79
C ALA A 114 -6.18 -5.30 -17.75
N SER A 115 -5.96 -5.74 -16.51
CA SER A 115 -6.92 -5.66 -15.42
C SER A 115 -6.26 -5.13 -14.15
N PRO A 116 -5.69 -3.91 -14.17
CA PRO A 116 -5.05 -3.37 -12.99
C PRO A 116 -6.07 -2.94 -11.95
N LYS A 117 -5.75 -3.19 -10.68
CA LYS A 117 -6.47 -2.61 -9.56
C LYS A 117 -5.92 -1.21 -9.28
N GLU A 118 -4.62 -1.05 -9.41
CA GLU A 118 -3.95 0.22 -9.18
C GLU A 118 -2.76 0.39 -10.11
N VAL A 119 -2.55 1.61 -10.58
CA VAL A 119 -1.43 1.99 -11.43
C VAL A 119 -0.75 3.20 -10.81
N ILE A 120 0.55 3.10 -10.59
CA ILE A 120 1.40 4.21 -10.17
C ILE A 120 2.35 4.50 -11.32
N GLN A 121 2.23 5.70 -11.87
CA GLN A 121 3.02 6.21 -12.97
C GLN A 121 4.08 7.15 -12.39
N VAL A 122 5.35 6.85 -12.63
CA VAL A 122 6.50 7.64 -12.20
C VAL A 122 7.11 8.27 -13.45
N GLU A 123 6.90 9.57 -13.63
CA GLU A 123 7.39 10.34 -14.78
C GLU A 123 8.69 11.05 -14.41
N PHE A 124 9.70 10.91 -15.26
CA PHE A 124 10.95 11.66 -15.16
C PHE A 124 10.94 12.74 -16.22
N HIS A 125 10.86 14.00 -15.78
CA HIS A 125 10.92 15.16 -16.67
C HIS A 125 12.37 15.65 -16.72
N GLU A 126 13.01 15.42 -17.86
CA GLU A 126 14.37 15.86 -18.12
C GLU A 126 14.34 17.16 -18.94
N HIS A 127 15.05 18.19 -18.50
CA HIS A 127 15.18 19.43 -19.26
C HIS A 127 16.17 19.21 -20.42
N GLN A 128 15.63 19.16 -21.65
CA GLN A 128 16.39 18.93 -22.88
C GLN A 128 17.45 20.02 -23.15
N ASP A 129 17.32 21.20 -22.54
CA ASP A 129 18.18 22.36 -22.83
C ASP A 129 19.47 22.41 -21.98
N ALA A 130 19.69 21.42 -21.10
CA ALA A 130 20.83 21.38 -20.20
C ALA A 130 22.13 20.85 -20.84
N THR A 131 22.43 21.20 -22.09
CA THR A 131 23.80 21.07 -22.63
C THR A 131 24.80 21.98 -21.92
N GLY A 132 24.33 22.91 -21.07
CA GLY A 132 25.17 23.65 -20.14
C GLY A 132 25.78 22.72 -19.09
N GLN A 133 27.09 22.87 -18.83
CA GLN A 133 27.83 22.10 -17.84
C GLN A 133 27.02 21.91 -16.56
N VAL A 134 26.65 20.65 -16.26
CA VAL A 134 26.01 20.28 -15.00
C VAL A 134 26.97 20.69 -13.89
N ALA A 135 26.60 21.70 -13.11
CA ALA A 135 27.37 22.10 -11.94
C ALA A 135 27.52 20.88 -11.04
N VAL A 136 28.73 20.33 -10.96
CA VAL A 136 29.04 19.15 -10.15
C VAL A 136 28.72 19.52 -8.71
N SER A 137 27.71 18.86 -8.15
CA SER A 137 27.36 19.05 -6.75
C SER A 137 28.58 18.67 -5.91
N PRO A 138 29.01 19.49 -4.93
CA PRO A 138 30.14 19.15 -4.06
C PRO A 138 29.81 18.02 -3.08
N MET A 139 28.60 17.45 -3.14
CA MET A 139 28.12 16.42 -2.25
C MET A 139 28.47 15.03 -2.77
N ASP A 140 28.88 14.15 -1.86
CA ASP A 140 29.10 12.72 -2.14
C ASP A 140 27.86 12.10 -2.85
N PRO A 141 28.02 11.37 -3.97
CA PRO A 141 26.92 10.79 -4.74
C PRO A 141 25.99 9.90 -3.91
N SER A 142 26.55 9.09 -3.00
CA SER A 142 25.75 8.20 -2.14
C SER A 142 24.86 8.98 -1.18
N ARG A 143 25.37 10.09 -0.64
CA ARG A 143 24.60 10.99 0.22
C ARG A 143 23.51 11.71 -0.57
N LEU A 144 23.80 12.17 -1.79
CA LEU A 144 22.81 12.79 -2.67
C LEU A 144 21.67 11.82 -2.97
N GLN A 145 22.00 10.58 -3.39
CA GLN A 145 21.05 9.50 -3.64
C GLN A 145 20.13 9.27 -2.44
N LEU A 146 20.70 9.14 -1.23
CA LEU A 146 19.93 8.95 0.00
C LEU A 146 18.96 10.10 0.27
N LEU A 147 19.42 11.36 0.14
CA LEU A 147 18.58 12.53 0.36
C LEU A 147 17.46 12.63 -0.68
N CYS A 148 17.74 12.31 -1.94
CA CYS A 148 16.75 12.32 -3.00
C CYS A 148 15.65 11.27 -2.77
N VAL A 149 16.06 10.05 -2.42
CA VAL A 149 15.16 8.96 -2.03
C VAL A 149 14.32 9.34 -0.81
N GLN A 150 14.93 9.85 0.25
CA GLN A 150 14.21 10.25 1.47
C GLN A 150 13.18 11.34 1.20
N LYS A 151 13.54 12.33 0.37
CA LYS A 151 12.61 13.39 -0.05
C LYS A 151 11.43 12.81 -0.83
N LEU A 152 11.69 11.94 -1.81
CA LEU A 152 10.64 11.26 -2.59
C LEU A 152 9.68 10.53 -1.66
N LEU A 153 10.21 9.65 -0.81
CA LEU A 153 9.40 8.82 0.07
C LEU A 153 8.60 9.68 1.06
N ARG A 154 9.18 10.75 1.60
CA ARG A 154 8.46 11.66 2.50
C ARG A 154 7.26 12.31 1.81
N ILE A 155 7.44 12.79 0.58
CA ILE A 155 6.37 13.43 -0.20
C ILE A 155 5.31 12.39 -0.57
N VAL A 156 5.72 11.22 -1.07
CA VAL A 156 4.80 10.12 -1.41
C VAL A 156 4.00 9.66 -0.19
N ILE A 157 4.62 9.55 0.99
CA ILE A 157 3.92 9.18 2.23
C ILE A 157 2.99 10.30 2.70
N ALA A 158 3.44 11.57 2.66
CA ALA A 158 2.64 12.71 3.11
C ALA A 158 1.38 12.91 2.26
N HIS A 159 1.53 12.97 0.94
CA HIS A 159 0.39 13.11 0.01
C HIS A 159 -0.39 11.81 -0.13
N GLY A 160 0.31 10.69 -0.06
CA GLY A 160 -0.26 9.39 -0.30
C GLY A 160 -0.87 8.75 0.94
N ALA A 161 -0.76 9.29 2.16
CA ALA A 161 -1.39 8.72 3.34
C ALA A 161 -2.89 8.44 3.08
N GLN A 162 -3.63 9.40 2.53
CA GLN A 162 -5.06 9.20 2.25
C GLN A 162 -5.32 8.18 1.13
N HIS A 163 -4.40 8.05 0.18
CA HIS A 163 -4.58 7.24 -1.03
C HIS A 163 -3.99 5.81 -0.92
N PHE A 164 -2.92 5.64 -0.15
CA PHE A 164 -2.19 4.40 0.10
C PHE A 164 -2.70 3.63 1.34
N ASN A 165 -3.42 4.28 2.27
CA ASN A 165 -3.91 3.63 3.50
C ASN A 165 -4.89 2.45 3.29
N GLY A 166 -5.49 2.34 2.10
CA GLY A 166 -6.31 1.17 1.78
C GLY A 166 -5.45 -0.03 1.40
N SER A 167 -5.49 -1.10 2.21
CA SER A 167 -4.83 -2.36 1.88
C SER A 167 -5.34 -2.88 0.52
N LEU A 168 -4.40 -3.25 -0.34
CA LEU A 168 -4.77 -3.94 -1.57
C LEU A 168 -4.91 -5.43 -1.25
N PRO A 169 -5.89 -6.14 -1.84
CA PRO A 169 -5.85 -7.59 -1.83
C PRO A 169 -4.51 -8.06 -2.43
N VAL A 170 -4.06 -9.25 -2.02
CA VAL A 170 -2.84 -9.83 -2.57
C VAL A 170 -2.91 -9.84 -4.09
N THR A 171 -1.98 -9.13 -4.73
CA THR A 171 -1.90 -8.96 -6.18
C THR A 171 -0.46 -9.16 -6.64
N CYS A 172 -0.28 -9.27 -7.95
CA CYS A 172 1.03 -9.20 -8.55
C CYS A 172 1.36 -7.73 -8.82
N LEU A 173 2.58 -7.32 -8.51
CA LEU A 173 3.16 -6.10 -9.04
C LEU A 173 3.80 -6.42 -10.39
N HIS A 174 3.40 -5.70 -11.43
CA HIS A 174 4.04 -5.71 -12.75
C HIS A 174 4.79 -4.39 -12.91
N VAL A 175 6.04 -4.47 -13.37
CA VAL A 175 6.87 -3.29 -13.64
C VAL A 175 7.03 -3.15 -15.15
N VAL A 176 6.67 -1.99 -15.67
CA VAL A 176 6.82 -1.63 -17.08
C VAL A 176 7.51 -0.28 -17.15
N ALA A 177 8.46 -0.10 -18.06
CA ALA A 177 9.13 1.18 -18.25
C ALA A 177 9.09 1.61 -19.72
N SER A 178 8.96 2.90 -19.96
CA SER A 178 9.12 3.53 -21.28
C SER A 178 10.55 4.04 -21.39
N ALA A 179 11.32 3.50 -22.32
CA ALA A 179 12.72 3.86 -22.54
C ALA A 179 13.03 3.84 -24.05
N ILE A 180 14.14 4.44 -24.46
CA ILE A 180 14.55 4.46 -25.87
C ILE A 180 14.77 3.03 -26.38
N LYS A 181 14.34 2.75 -27.61
CA LYS A 181 14.61 1.46 -28.26
C LYS A 181 16.12 1.24 -28.40
N SER A 182 16.61 0.10 -27.94
CA SER A 182 18.00 -0.32 -28.14
C SER A 182 18.02 -1.80 -28.50
N ASP A 183 19.01 -2.19 -29.32
CA ASP A 183 19.16 -3.55 -29.83
C ASP A 183 19.79 -4.49 -28.79
N GLU A 184 20.49 -3.94 -27.80
CA GLU A 184 21.06 -4.74 -26.74
C GLU A 184 19.92 -5.25 -25.83
N PRO A 185 19.90 -6.55 -25.45
CA PRO A 185 18.90 -7.07 -24.53
C PRO A 185 19.12 -6.54 -23.12
N ILE A 186 18.03 -6.21 -22.42
CA ILE A 186 18.08 -5.83 -21.00
C ILE A 186 17.75 -7.08 -20.17
N PRO A 187 18.58 -7.45 -19.18
CA PRO A 187 18.28 -8.57 -18.30
C PRO A 187 16.86 -8.49 -17.73
N ALA A 188 16.11 -9.59 -17.86
CA ALA A 188 14.74 -9.75 -17.37
C ALA A 188 13.70 -8.71 -17.84
N PHE A 189 14.00 -7.89 -18.85
CA PHE A 189 13.04 -6.99 -19.49
C PHE A 189 12.81 -7.42 -20.94
N SER A 190 11.54 -7.51 -21.34
CA SER A 190 11.15 -7.80 -22.72
C SER A 190 10.57 -6.55 -23.37
N PRO A 191 11.07 -6.10 -24.54
CA PRO A 191 10.44 -5.00 -25.28
C PRO A 191 9.08 -5.45 -25.82
N GLN A 192 8.07 -4.58 -25.71
CA GLN A 192 6.70 -4.87 -26.10
C GLN A 192 6.13 -3.70 -26.91
N GLN A 193 6.17 -3.79 -28.24
CA GLN A 193 5.70 -2.72 -29.13
C GLN A 193 4.19 -2.49 -29.05
N ASN A 194 3.42 -3.57 -28.83
CA ASN A 194 1.95 -3.52 -28.83
C ASN A 194 1.35 -3.51 -27.42
N LEU A 195 2.16 -3.27 -26.39
CA LEU A 195 1.68 -3.25 -25.02
C LEU A 195 0.86 -1.99 -24.77
N ARG A 196 -0.40 -2.15 -24.38
CA ARG A 196 -1.25 -1.06 -23.92
C ARG A 196 -1.55 -1.25 -22.44
N ILE A 197 -1.04 -0.36 -21.60
CA ILE A 197 -1.38 -0.33 -20.17
C ILE A 197 -2.80 0.22 -20.07
N ARG A 198 -3.73 -0.61 -19.57
CA ARG A 198 -5.11 -0.15 -19.37
C ARG A 198 -5.18 0.61 -18.07
N PHE A 199 -5.51 1.89 -18.10
CA PHE A 199 -5.80 2.60 -16.87
C PHE A 199 -7.16 2.16 -16.32
N PRO A 200 -7.28 2.02 -15.00
CA PRO A 200 -8.56 1.71 -14.42
C PRO A 200 -9.64 2.74 -14.73
N ARG A 201 -10.85 2.27 -15.01
CA ARG A 201 -11.99 3.14 -15.27
C ARG A 201 -12.44 3.83 -13.97
N PRO A 202 -12.73 5.14 -13.97
CA PRO A 202 -13.09 5.90 -12.76
C PRO A 202 -14.39 5.41 -12.10
N LYS A 203 -15.23 4.65 -12.82
CA LYS A 203 -16.47 4.06 -12.28
C LYS A 203 -16.23 2.87 -11.34
N ALA A 204 -15.05 2.24 -11.39
CA ALA A 204 -14.73 1.13 -10.51
C ALA A 204 -14.29 1.68 -9.15
N ARG A 205 -15.16 1.59 -8.13
CA ARG A 205 -14.99 2.13 -6.76
C ARG A 205 -13.66 1.80 -6.04
N ARG A 206 -12.81 0.94 -6.60
CA ARG A 206 -11.55 0.47 -5.97
C ARG A 206 -10.31 0.74 -6.79
N SER A 207 -10.46 1.40 -7.93
CA SER A 207 -9.38 1.50 -8.89
C SER A 207 -8.77 2.88 -8.91
N ARG A 208 -7.44 2.90 -8.79
CA ARG A 208 -6.68 4.13 -8.49
C ARG A 208 -5.55 4.31 -9.50
N VAL A 209 -5.39 5.55 -9.94
CA VAL A 209 -4.24 6.00 -10.74
C VAL A 209 -3.53 7.07 -9.93
N HIS A 210 -2.23 6.87 -9.73
CA HIS A 210 -1.34 7.81 -9.06
C HIS A 210 -0.26 8.22 -10.05
N VAL A 211 -0.01 9.52 -10.17
CA VAL A 211 1.06 10.08 -11.01
C VAL A 211 2.06 10.75 -10.09
N ILE A 212 3.31 10.36 -10.18
CA ILE A 212 4.44 10.94 -9.46
C ILE A 212 5.34 11.55 -10.52
N ARG A 213 5.40 12.88 -10.57
CA ARG A 213 6.27 13.60 -11.50
C ARG A 213 7.53 14.01 -10.78
N ILE A 214 8.67 13.63 -11.33
CA ILE A 214 9.98 13.99 -10.81
C ILE A 214 10.56 15.05 -11.75
N HIS A 215 10.73 16.25 -11.22
CA HIS A 215 11.29 17.39 -11.93
C HIS A 215 12.70 17.67 -11.45
N ASP A 216 13.61 17.81 -12.40
CA ASP A 216 14.95 18.34 -12.15
C ASP A 216 14.93 19.85 -12.37
N ASN A 217 14.99 20.61 -11.29
CA ASN A 217 14.77 22.05 -11.27
C ASN A 217 16.09 22.77 -11.57
N PHE A 218 16.64 22.52 -12.75
CA PHE A 218 17.60 23.42 -13.36
C PHE A 218 16.80 24.59 -13.93
N VAL A 219 16.66 25.64 -13.12
CA VAL A 219 16.15 26.93 -13.61
C VAL A 219 17.21 27.46 -14.57
N VAL A 220 16.98 27.28 -15.85
CA VAL A 220 17.59 28.13 -16.88
C VAL A 220 16.58 29.26 -17.06
N ASP A 221 16.97 30.48 -16.68
CA ASP A 221 16.21 31.70 -16.95
C ASP A 221 16.22 31.98 -18.46
N SER A 222 15.58 31.11 -19.24
CA SER A 222 15.47 31.25 -20.68
C SER A 222 14.02 31.55 -21.04
N ASP A 223 13.74 32.82 -21.32
CA ASP A 223 12.51 33.35 -21.96
C ASP A 223 12.32 32.85 -23.41
N GLY A 224 12.85 31.68 -23.75
CA GLY A 224 12.82 31.08 -25.08
C GLY A 224 11.54 30.29 -25.29
N ALA A 225 10.61 30.83 -26.06
CA ALA A 225 9.42 30.12 -26.52
C ALA A 225 9.81 28.82 -27.25
N THR A 226 9.54 27.67 -26.62
CA THR A 226 9.79 26.34 -27.18
C THR A 226 8.83 26.09 -28.35
N THR A 227 9.32 26.18 -29.58
CA THR A 227 8.57 25.76 -30.77
C THR A 227 8.59 24.23 -30.83
N ALA A 228 7.47 23.62 -30.46
CA ALA A 228 7.28 22.18 -30.48
C ALA A 228 7.38 21.63 -31.93
N ASN A 229 8.51 21.04 -32.29
CA ASN A 229 8.63 20.24 -33.51
C ASN A 229 7.89 18.91 -33.33
N GLU A 230 6.60 18.91 -33.67
CA GLU A 230 5.61 17.87 -33.35
C GLU A 230 5.66 16.62 -34.26
N SER A 231 6.71 16.40 -35.06
CA SER A 231 6.68 15.40 -36.16
C SER A 231 7.68 14.25 -36.08
N ALA A 232 8.55 14.19 -35.07
CA ALA A 232 9.46 13.04 -34.94
C ALA A 232 8.71 11.81 -34.36
N PRO A 233 8.84 10.61 -34.97
CA PRO A 233 8.25 9.39 -34.43
C PRO A 233 8.82 9.11 -33.02
N ASN A 234 7.92 8.86 -32.06
CA ASN A 234 8.28 8.61 -30.67
C ASN A 234 9.25 7.39 -30.57
N PRO A 235 10.53 7.57 -30.20
CA PRO A 235 11.53 6.49 -30.20
C PRO A 235 11.40 5.55 -28.99
N PHE A 236 10.44 5.81 -28.09
CA PHE A 236 10.30 5.08 -26.85
C PHE A 236 9.49 3.79 -27.05
N VAL A 237 9.97 2.70 -26.45
CA VAL A 237 9.32 1.39 -26.42
C VAL A 237 9.06 1.01 -24.97
N LEU A 238 7.95 0.30 -24.73
CA LEU A 238 7.63 -0.23 -23.41
C LEU A 238 8.41 -1.54 -23.16
N TYR A 239 9.21 -1.56 -22.10
CA TYR A 239 9.91 -2.73 -21.59
C TYR A 239 9.14 -3.29 -20.41
N ARG A 240 8.77 -4.57 -20.47
CA ARG A 240 8.06 -5.28 -19.40
C ARG A 240 9.01 -6.21 -18.65
N PHE A 241 9.04 -6.08 -17.33
CA PHE A 241 9.74 -7.01 -16.46
C PHE A 241 9.08 -8.40 -16.52
N THR A 242 9.87 -9.44 -16.78
CA THR A 242 9.38 -10.78 -17.08
C THR A 242 8.98 -11.55 -15.82
N HIS A 243 9.62 -11.28 -14.69
CA HIS A 243 9.28 -11.93 -13.42
C HIS A 243 8.05 -11.30 -12.76
N LYS A 244 7.29 -12.15 -12.05
CA LYS A 244 6.09 -11.74 -11.32
C LYS A 244 6.44 -11.49 -9.86
N LEU A 245 6.20 -10.28 -9.38
CA LEU A 245 6.38 -9.93 -7.97
C LEU A 245 5.06 -10.18 -7.22
N VAL A 246 4.91 -11.37 -6.64
CA VAL A 246 3.65 -11.77 -5.98
C VAL A 246 3.82 -11.77 -4.45
N GLY A 247 3.10 -10.86 -3.79
CA GLY A 247 3.09 -10.69 -2.35
C GLY A 247 2.28 -11.72 -1.54
N LYS A 248 2.10 -12.96 -2.05
CA LYS A 248 1.24 -13.98 -1.41
C LYS A 248 1.96 -14.69 -0.27
N MET A 249 2.39 -13.92 0.71
CA MET A 249 3.16 -14.38 1.86
C MET A 249 2.27 -14.77 3.04
N MET A 250 1.12 -14.12 3.19
CA MET A 250 0.11 -14.43 4.21
C MET A 250 -1.18 -14.85 3.52
N ASN A 251 -1.40 -16.16 3.39
CA ASN A 251 -2.77 -16.62 3.24
C ASN A 251 -3.46 -16.31 4.58
N SER A 252 -4.55 -15.53 4.55
CA SER A 252 -5.56 -15.64 5.60
C SER A 252 -5.97 -17.13 5.66
N PRO A 253 -5.76 -17.82 6.79
CA PRO A 253 -5.96 -19.25 6.86
C PRO A 253 -7.46 -19.56 6.84
N SER A 254 -7.93 -20.13 5.74
CA SER A 254 -9.06 -21.05 5.80
C SER A 254 -8.61 -22.31 6.55
N SER A 255 -9.14 -22.49 7.76
CA SER A 255 -9.35 -23.77 8.47
C SER A 255 -8.15 -24.73 8.68
N SER A 256 -7.25 -24.40 9.61
CA SER A 256 -6.71 -25.40 10.56
C SER A 256 -6.63 -24.78 11.96
N SER A 257 -7.40 -25.32 12.92
CA SER A 257 -7.83 -24.58 14.12
C SER A 257 -6.73 -24.28 15.15
N PHE A 258 -5.57 -24.95 15.09
CA PHE A 258 -4.51 -24.80 16.10
C PHE A 258 -3.34 -23.94 15.60
N ALA A 259 -2.81 -24.25 14.41
CA ALA A 259 -1.78 -23.41 13.77
C ALA A 259 -2.32 -22.00 13.46
N SER A 260 -3.62 -21.87 13.16
CA SER A 260 -4.28 -20.58 12.96
C SER A 260 -4.35 -19.73 14.24
N LEU A 261 -4.30 -20.31 15.44
CA LEU A 261 -4.42 -19.52 16.66
C LEU A 261 -3.07 -18.89 17.03
N GLU A 262 -1.98 -19.66 16.96
CA GLU A 262 -0.62 -19.16 17.10
C GLU A 262 -0.29 -18.12 16.01
N GLU A 263 -0.69 -18.37 14.77
CA GLU A 263 -0.51 -17.40 13.68
C GLU A 263 -1.34 -16.13 13.89
N ARG A 264 -2.56 -16.24 14.41
CA ARG A 264 -3.37 -15.06 14.81
C ARG A 264 -2.75 -14.31 15.97
N VAL A 265 -2.20 -15.02 16.98
CA VAL A 265 -1.50 -14.40 18.11
C VAL A 265 -0.24 -13.70 17.63
N ALA A 266 0.54 -14.30 16.73
CA ALA A 266 1.73 -13.69 16.13
C ALA A 266 1.38 -12.45 15.30
N HIS A 267 0.33 -12.51 14.48
CA HIS A 267 -0.14 -11.36 13.72
C HIS A 267 -0.72 -10.25 14.62
N LEU A 268 -1.43 -10.59 15.70
CA LEU A 268 -1.88 -9.62 16.71
C LEU A 268 -0.71 -9.00 17.47
N ALA A 269 0.30 -9.78 17.84
CA ALA A 269 1.52 -9.28 18.47
C ALA A 269 2.30 -8.35 17.53
N TRP A 270 2.38 -8.69 16.25
CA TRP A 270 2.98 -7.82 15.24
C TRP A 270 2.20 -6.51 15.08
N ARG A 271 0.85 -6.58 14.97
CA ARG A 271 0.01 -5.38 14.93
C ARG A 271 0.17 -4.52 16.18
N LYS A 272 0.26 -5.14 17.36
CA LYS A 272 0.54 -4.44 18.62
C LYS A 272 1.88 -3.72 18.54
N LEU A 273 2.94 -4.39 18.08
CA LEU A 273 4.27 -3.79 17.93
C LEU A 273 4.27 -2.63 16.92
N CYS A 274 3.57 -2.77 15.79
CA CYS A 274 3.40 -1.69 14.82
C CYS A 274 2.66 -0.49 15.41
N ASN A 275 1.54 -0.73 16.09
CA ASN A 275 0.78 0.31 16.76
C ASN A 275 1.61 1.02 17.83
N GLU A 276 2.38 0.26 18.61
CA GLU A 276 3.26 0.81 19.64
C GLU A 276 4.37 1.67 19.06
N ARG A 277 5.03 1.22 17.98
CA ARG A 277 6.02 2.03 17.25
C ARG A 277 5.41 3.31 16.67
N GLN A 278 4.19 3.23 16.13
CA GLN A 278 3.47 4.40 15.61
C GLN A 278 3.12 5.39 16.73
N ILE A 279 2.64 4.91 17.88
CA ILE A 279 2.34 5.73 19.06
C ILE A 279 3.63 6.38 19.58
N GLN A 280 4.72 5.63 19.71
CA GLN A 280 6.02 6.17 20.11
C GLN A 280 6.55 7.22 19.12
N GLY A 281 6.38 6.99 17.81
CA GLY A 281 6.73 7.98 16.79
C GLY A 281 5.92 9.27 16.95
N THR A 282 4.62 9.15 17.21
CA THR A 282 3.72 10.29 17.46
C THR A 282 4.10 11.03 18.75
N LEU A 283 4.43 10.31 19.82
CA LEU A 283 4.88 10.88 21.09
C LEU A 283 6.22 11.63 20.93
N ARG A 284 7.17 11.08 20.17
CA ARG A 284 8.43 11.77 19.87
C ARG A 284 8.21 13.07 19.11
N LEU A 285 7.31 13.07 18.12
CA LEU A 285 6.94 14.28 17.38
C LEU A 285 6.28 15.32 18.30
N SER A 286 5.36 14.89 19.16
CA SER A 286 4.72 15.75 20.16
C SER A 286 5.74 16.35 21.13
N LYS A 287 6.73 15.57 21.57
CA LYS A 287 7.82 16.05 22.42
C LYS A 287 8.69 17.08 21.71
N GLN A 288 9.07 16.82 20.45
CA GLN A 288 9.83 17.79 19.64
C GLN A 288 9.07 19.10 19.44
N LEU A 289 7.76 19.05 19.23
CA LEU A 289 6.90 20.23 19.17
C LEU A 289 6.88 20.99 20.50
N GLN A 290 6.73 20.27 21.62
CA GLN A 290 6.76 20.86 22.96
C GLN A 290 8.10 21.52 23.28
N ASP A 291 9.22 20.86 22.95
CA ASP A 291 10.57 21.39 23.12
C ASP A 291 10.76 22.65 22.26
N ARG A 292 10.31 22.62 21.00
CA ARG A 292 10.34 23.79 20.11
C ARG A 292 9.51 24.94 20.67
N ASP A 293 8.32 24.68 21.21
CA ASP A 293 7.47 25.69 21.83
C ASP A 293 8.08 26.23 23.12
N GLN A 294 8.81 25.40 23.86
CA GLN A 294 9.60 25.83 25.03
C GLN A 294 10.77 26.71 24.61
N PHE A 295 11.52 26.33 23.57
CA PHE A 295 12.57 27.16 22.98
C PHE A 295 12.02 28.49 22.46
N ILE A 296 10.87 28.50 21.79
CA ILE A 296 10.21 29.74 21.35
C ILE A 296 9.80 30.58 22.57
N ARG A 297 9.30 29.95 23.65
CA ARG A 297 8.96 30.66 24.90
C ARG A 297 10.18 31.29 25.57
N VAL A 298 11.30 30.57 25.63
CA VAL A 298 12.57 31.03 26.23
C VAL A 298 13.24 32.08 25.35
N ALA A 299 13.31 31.88 24.03
CA ALA A 299 13.88 32.83 23.07
C ALA A 299 13.08 34.14 23.00
N LYS A 300 11.74 34.07 23.12
CA LYS A 300 10.89 35.26 23.26
C LYS A 300 11.08 36.01 24.59
N HIS A 301 11.73 35.41 25.59
CA HIS A 301 11.96 36.04 26.88
C HIS A 301 13.20 36.96 26.92
N ASN A 302 14.18 36.78 26.00
CA ASN A 302 15.49 37.43 26.10
C ASN A 302 15.77 38.59 25.11
N GLY A 303 14.87 38.91 24.17
CA GLY A 303 15.17 39.94 23.15
C GLY A 303 14.00 40.81 22.67
N GLY A 304 12.85 40.78 23.33
CA GLY A 304 11.66 41.50 22.84
C GLY A 304 10.54 41.62 23.85
N LYS A 305 10.87 41.81 25.13
CA LYS A 305 9.88 41.89 26.21
C LYS A 305 8.85 43.00 25.96
N GLU A 306 9.28 44.17 25.51
CA GLU A 306 8.38 45.29 25.17
C GLU A 306 7.50 45.01 23.96
N LYS A 307 8.06 44.46 22.87
CA LYS A 307 7.27 44.11 21.67
C LYS A 307 6.25 43.01 21.96
N LYS A 308 6.59 42.07 22.86
CA LYS A 308 5.69 41.01 23.33
C LYS A 308 4.60 41.59 24.24
N GLU A 309 4.93 42.45 25.18
CA GLU A 309 3.94 43.12 26.05
C GLU A 309 3.00 44.01 25.24
N TRP A 310 3.51 44.75 24.26
CA TRP A 310 2.70 45.56 23.35
C TRP A 310 1.75 44.69 22.51
N MET A 311 2.29 43.65 21.87
CA MET A 311 1.48 42.73 21.06
C MET A 311 0.46 41.97 21.91
N GLN A 312 0.81 41.62 23.15
CA GLN A 312 -0.09 40.96 24.09
C GLN A 312 -1.20 41.91 24.57
N ARG A 313 -0.91 43.19 24.84
CA ARG A 313 -1.94 44.20 25.11
C ARG A 313 -2.88 44.39 23.91
N VAL A 314 -2.34 44.46 22.69
CA VAL A 314 -3.17 44.55 21.47
C VAL A 314 -4.04 43.32 21.30
N ILE A 315 -3.50 42.11 21.50
CA ILE A 315 -4.28 40.87 21.44
C ILE A 315 -5.36 40.84 22.52
N GLU A 316 -5.03 41.21 23.76
CA GLU A 316 -6.00 41.25 24.86
C GLU A 316 -7.11 42.29 24.60
N ASP A 317 -6.77 43.45 24.02
CA ASP A 317 -7.75 44.47 23.65
C ASP A 317 -8.63 44.04 22.47
N GLU A 318 -8.06 43.38 21.45
CA GLU A 318 -8.85 42.80 20.34
C GLU A 318 -9.72 41.62 20.81
N LEU A 319 -9.25 40.79 21.74
CA LEU A 319 -10.02 39.68 22.30
C LEU A 319 -11.11 40.14 23.28
N LYS A 320 -10.93 41.30 23.94
CA LYS A 320 -11.97 41.92 24.77
C LYS A 320 -13.07 42.57 23.94
N LYS A 321 -12.81 42.89 22.67
CA LYS A 321 -13.89 43.34 21.78
C LYS A 321 -14.83 42.15 21.59
N PRO A 322 -16.11 42.26 21.99
CA PRO A 322 -17.07 41.21 21.69
C PRO A 322 -17.08 41.07 20.16
N LEU A 323 -16.69 39.88 19.67
CA LEU A 323 -16.87 39.53 18.27
C LEU A 323 -18.32 39.89 17.93
N PRO A 324 -18.58 40.69 16.88
CA PRO A 324 -19.94 40.95 16.44
C PRO A 324 -20.46 39.65 15.83
N VAL A 325 -20.88 38.74 16.70
CA VAL A 325 -21.50 37.49 16.32
C VAL A 325 -22.92 37.87 15.93
N THR A 326 -23.15 37.94 14.62
CA THR A 326 -24.49 38.16 14.09
C THR A 326 -25.38 37.01 14.53
N THR A 327 -26.67 37.27 14.74
CA THR A 327 -27.66 36.23 15.03
C THR A 327 -27.67 35.14 13.96
N GLN A 328 -27.31 35.47 12.73
CA GLN A 328 -27.10 34.53 11.63
C GLN A 328 -26.01 33.49 11.93
N TYR A 329 -24.87 33.90 12.50
CA TYR A 329 -23.79 32.97 12.85
C TYR A 329 -24.23 31.95 13.91
N TYR A 330 -25.00 32.37 14.91
CA TYR A 330 -25.55 31.43 15.91
C TYR A 330 -26.52 30.43 15.29
N GLN A 331 -27.34 30.87 14.34
CA GLN A 331 -28.27 29.99 13.63
C GLN A 331 -27.52 28.99 12.75
N GLU A 332 -26.48 29.43 12.03
CA GLU A 332 -25.62 28.55 11.24
C GLU A 332 -24.87 27.53 12.10
N LEU A 333 -24.32 27.96 13.24
CA LEU A 333 -23.61 27.08 14.16
C LEU A 333 -24.57 26.05 14.79
N ALA A 334 -25.77 26.46 15.18
CA ALA A 334 -26.80 25.56 15.70
C ALA A 334 -27.25 24.55 14.63
N ALA A 335 -27.48 25.01 13.40
CA ALA A 335 -27.83 24.15 12.28
C ALA A 335 -26.71 23.14 11.97
N ALA A 336 -25.45 23.58 11.99
CA ALA A 336 -24.30 22.71 11.81
C ALA A 336 -24.21 21.65 12.92
N GLN A 337 -24.41 22.03 14.19
CA GLN A 337 -24.42 21.08 15.31
C GLN A 337 -25.53 20.03 15.18
N ILE A 338 -26.74 20.44 14.79
CA ILE A 338 -27.86 19.52 14.55
C ILE A 338 -27.51 18.53 13.43
N GLN A 339 -26.98 19.00 12.31
CA GLN A 339 -26.54 18.12 11.21
C GLN A 339 -25.46 17.13 11.64
N ASP A 340 -24.51 17.59 12.45
CA ASP A 340 -23.42 16.76 12.96
C ASP A 340 -23.93 15.67 13.91
N GLU A 341 -24.92 16.00 14.74
CA GLU A 341 -25.58 15.07 15.65
C GLU A 341 -26.44 14.05 14.89
N GLU A 342 -27.22 14.49 13.89
CA GLU A 342 -27.96 13.60 12.99
C GLU A 342 -27.03 12.64 12.24
N ALA A 343 -25.88 13.12 11.76
CA ALA A 343 -24.89 12.28 11.09
C ALA A 343 -24.29 11.23 12.04
N ARG A 344 -24.00 11.61 13.29
CA ARG A 344 -23.54 10.67 14.33
C ARG A 344 -24.61 9.64 14.68
N GLN A 345 -25.86 10.05 14.82
CA GLN A 345 -26.98 9.15 15.07
C GLN A 345 -27.18 8.16 13.91
N ALA A 346 -27.15 8.65 12.66
CA ALA A 346 -27.26 7.79 11.47
C ALA A 346 -26.12 6.77 11.39
N LEU A 347 -24.88 7.16 11.73
CA LEU A 347 -23.75 6.24 11.79
C LEU A 347 -23.92 5.19 12.91
N SER A 348 -24.37 5.62 14.09
CA SER A 348 -24.67 4.73 15.21
C SER A 348 -25.74 3.69 14.84
N ASN A 349 -26.81 4.13 14.17
CA ASN A 349 -27.88 3.26 13.70
C ASN A 349 -27.38 2.22 12.70
N ARG A 350 -26.57 2.62 11.70
CA ARG A 350 -25.94 1.68 10.76
C ARG A 350 -25.05 0.66 11.45
N HIS A 351 -24.28 1.10 12.46
CA HIS A 351 -23.44 0.19 13.24
C HIS A 351 -24.28 -0.81 14.04
N MET A 352 -25.38 -0.36 14.64
CA MET A 352 -26.31 -1.21 15.37
C MET A 352 -27.00 -2.24 14.47
N GLU A 353 -27.40 -1.85 13.26
CA GLU A 353 -27.94 -2.76 12.24
C GLU A 353 -26.92 -3.83 11.83
N GLN A 354 -25.65 -3.43 11.65
CA GLN A 354 -24.57 -4.38 11.35
C GLN A 354 -24.36 -5.38 12.49
N ILE A 355 -24.40 -4.92 13.75
CA ILE A 355 -24.30 -5.79 14.92
C ILE A 355 -25.47 -6.79 14.95
N LYS A 356 -26.71 -6.33 14.75
CA LYS A 356 -27.90 -7.21 14.70
C LYS A 356 -27.78 -8.25 13.60
N HIS A 357 -27.31 -7.86 12.42
CA HIS A 357 -27.09 -8.79 11.31
C HIS A 357 -25.96 -9.79 11.59
N ILE A 358 -24.91 -9.40 12.32
CA ILE A 358 -23.85 -10.33 12.76
C ILE A 358 -24.42 -11.33 13.78
N GLN A 359 -25.20 -10.86 14.76
CA GLN A 359 -25.86 -11.71 15.76
C GLN A 359 -26.77 -12.75 15.08
N ALA A 360 -27.63 -12.32 14.16
CA ALA A 360 -28.51 -13.24 13.42
C ALA A 360 -27.72 -14.34 12.66
N LYS A 361 -26.55 -14.01 12.09
CA LYS A 361 -25.68 -15.00 11.43
C LYS A 361 -24.97 -15.94 12.40
N LEU A 362 -24.70 -15.50 13.63
CA LEU A 362 -24.16 -16.36 14.68
C LEU A 362 -25.24 -17.34 15.15
N ASP A 363 -26.44 -16.86 15.42
CA ASP A 363 -27.59 -17.68 15.82
C ASP A 363 -27.92 -18.74 14.76
N GLU A 364 -27.88 -18.37 13.47
CA GLU A 364 -28.09 -19.32 12.37
C GLU A 364 -27.01 -20.42 12.35
N ARG A 365 -25.74 -20.06 12.57
CA ARG A 365 -24.63 -21.02 12.63
C ARG A 365 -24.76 -21.95 13.83
N GLU A 366 -25.15 -21.43 14.98
CA GLU A 366 -25.40 -22.23 16.18
C GLU A 366 -26.55 -23.21 15.96
N ALA A 367 -27.65 -22.76 15.36
CA ALA A 367 -28.77 -23.61 14.98
C ALA A 367 -28.33 -24.72 14.00
N GLN A 368 -27.48 -24.42 13.02
CA GLN A 368 -26.93 -25.43 12.10
C GLN A 368 -26.05 -26.46 12.83
N VAL A 369 -25.22 -26.02 13.78
CA VAL A 369 -24.39 -26.92 14.60
C VAL A 369 -25.27 -27.82 15.47
N LEU A 370 -26.33 -27.28 16.09
CA LEU A 370 -27.28 -28.06 16.88
C LEU A 370 -28.00 -29.11 16.03
N ARG A 371 -28.53 -28.72 14.85
CA ARG A 371 -29.15 -29.65 13.90
C ARG A 371 -28.21 -30.77 13.48
N LYS A 372 -26.94 -30.45 13.21
CA LYS A 372 -25.92 -31.45 12.84
C LYS A 372 -25.63 -32.42 13.99
N LYS A 373 -25.53 -31.92 15.23
CA LYS A 373 -25.36 -32.77 16.42
C LYS A 373 -26.56 -33.69 16.63
N GLU A 374 -27.77 -33.17 16.48
CA GLU A 374 -28.99 -33.96 16.62
C GLU A 374 -29.12 -35.04 15.55
N TYR A 375 -28.78 -34.71 14.29
CA TYR A 375 -28.72 -35.69 13.21
C TYR A 375 -27.73 -36.82 13.50
N LEU A 376 -26.52 -36.48 13.98
CA LEU A 376 -25.52 -37.48 14.35
C LEU A 376 -25.99 -38.36 15.51
N ARG A 377 -26.67 -37.80 16.51
CA ARG A 377 -27.27 -38.56 17.61
C ARG A 377 -28.32 -39.55 17.10
N LYS A 378 -29.29 -39.09 16.31
CA LYS A 378 -30.35 -39.94 15.71
C LYS A 378 -29.78 -41.02 14.80
N ARG A 379 -28.74 -40.70 14.02
CA ARG A 379 -28.04 -41.68 13.18
C ARG A 379 -27.35 -42.75 14.02
N GLN A 380 -26.70 -42.37 15.13
CA GLN A 380 -26.06 -43.32 16.03
C GLN A 380 -27.08 -44.22 16.73
N GLU A 381 -28.23 -43.67 17.15
CA GLU A 381 -29.35 -44.43 17.71
C GLU A 381 -29.91 -45.45 16.69
N PHE A 382 -30.09 -45.04 15.43
CA PHE A 382 -30.53 -45.91 14.35
C PHE A 382 -29.53 -47.04 14.05
N MET A 383 -28.23 -46.74 14.02
CA MET A 383 -27.19 -47.77 13.86
C MET A 383 -27.20 -48.77 15.03
N ARG A 384 -27.43 -48.29 16.26
CA ARG A 384 -27.56 -49.15 17.44
C ARG A 384 -28.80 -50.06 17.37
N SER A 385 -29.94 -49.55 16.90
CA SER A 385 -31.15 -50.36 16.76
C SER A 385 -30.98 -51.47 15.72
N ILE A 386 -30.29 -51.20 14.60
CA ILE A 386 -29.97 -52.22 13.59
C ILE A 386 -29.08 -53.32 14.16
N SER A 387 -28.07 -52.96 14.96
CA SER A 387 -27.19 -53.96 15.59
C SER A 387 -27.87 -54.75 16.74
N SER A 388 -29.04 -54.31 17.21
CA SER A 388 -29.77 -54.94 18.31
C SER A 388 -30.91 -55.84 17.83
N THR A 389 -31.18 -55.93 16.52
CA THR A 389 -32.08 -56.94 15.96
C THR A 389 -31.39 -58.31 16.02
N PRO A 390 -31.84 -59.25 16.87
CA PRO A 390 -31.21 -60.55 16.99
C PRO A 390 -31.44 -61.35 15.70
N ASP A 391 -30.38 -62.02 15.24
CA ASP A 391 -30.39 -62.97 14.12
C ASP A 391 -31.46 -64.05 14.34
N ILE A 392 -32.62 -63.87 13.70
CA ILE A 392 -33.61 -64.93 13.47
C ILE A 392 -33.49 -65.32 12.00
N LEU A 393 -32.38 -65.99 11.65
CA LEU A 393 -32.28 -66.79 10.44
C LEU A 393 -31.35 -67.99 10.70
N THR A 394 -31.79 -68.90 11.57
CA THR A 394 -31.44 -70.31 11.43
C THR A 394 -32.09 -70.81 10.14
N LEU A 395 -31.30 -70.80 9.07
CA LEU A 395 -31.64 -71.48 7.82
C LEU A 395 -31.71 -72.99 8.10
N PRO A 396 -32.77 -73.69 7.67
CA PRO A 396 -32.82 -75.15 7.75
C PRO A 396 -31.79 -75.74 6.78
N ASP A 397 -31.00 -76.69 7.29
CA ASP A 397 -30.09 -77.52 6.50
C ASP A 397 -30.88 -78.20 5.36
N VAL A 398 -30.53 -77.85 4.13
CA VAL A 398 -31.00 -78.56 2.94
C VAL A 398 -30.04 -79.71 2.72
N GLU A 399 -30.47 -80.92 3.11
CA GLU A 399 -29.80 -82.17 2.76
C GLU A 399 -29.72 -82.30 1.23
N TYR A 400 -28.49 -82.30 0.72
CA TYR A 400 -28.16 -82.67 -0.64
C TYR A 400 -28.16 -84.21 -0.70
N VAL A 401 -29.16 -84.80 -1.34
CA VAL A 401 -29.18 -86.21 -1.71
C VAL A 401 -28.58 -86.31 -3.10
N ASP A 402 -27.34 -86.81 -3.17
CA ASP A 402 -26.76 -87.40 -4.40
C ASP A 402 -26.93 -88.92 -4.32
N ASP A 403 -27.19 -89.51 -5.49
CA ASP A 403 -27.57 -90.90 -5.83
C ASP A 403 -27.04 -92.06 -4.98
#